data_AF-A0A359EZ49-F1
#
_entry.id   AF-A0A359EZ49-F1
#
_cell.length_a   1.000
_cell.length_b   1.000
_cell.length_c   1.000
_cell.angle_alpha   90.00
_cell.angle_beta   90.00
_cell.angle_gamma   90.00
#
_symmetry.space_group_name_H-M   'P 1'
#
loop_
_entity.id
_entity.type
_entity.pdbx_description
1 polymer ?
#
loop_
_entity_poly.entity_id
_entity_poly.type
_entity_poly.pdbx_seq_one_letter_code
_entity_poly.pdbx_strand_id
1 'polypeptide(L)'
;VEGWAANKTRIEVCELLGGAGIPSGPVFTPPEVITDPHVRAHNMIVEVPRTDGVEQPVLVPGNPVKLSAVAEGPETRMPWVGEHTAEVFHRELGLNDAELEQLASDGVISAPTADQ
;
A
#
# COMPACT_ATOMS: atom_id res chain seq x y z
N VAL A 1 -32.05 5.81 -23.47
CA VAL A 1 -30.78 5.14 -23.11
C VAL A 1 -31.02 4.06 -22.05
N GLU A 2 -31.62 4.40 -20.90
CA GLU A 2 -31.91 3.43 -19.81
C GLU A 2 -32.70 2.19 -20.27
N GLY A 3 -33.80 2.37 -21.00
CA GLY A 3 -34.58 1.24 -21.51
C GLY A 3 -33.83 0.32 -22.49
N TRP A 4 -32.83 0.85 -23.21
CA TRP A 4 -31.97 0.04 -24.08
C TRP A 4 -30.90 -0.75 -23.28
N ALA A 5 -30.43 -0.16 -22.18
CA ALA A 5 -29.43 -0.75 -21.30
C ALA A 5 -30.00 -1.78 -20.31
N ALA A 6 -31.31 -1.71 -20.01
CA ALA A 6 -31.96 -2.50 -18.94
C ALA A 6 -31.77 -4.03 -19.02
N ASN A 7 -31.60 -4.58 -20.22
CA ASN A 7 -31.43 -6.03 -20.44
C ASN A 7 -29.97 -6.43 -20.71
N LYS A 8 -29.00 -5.60 -20.32
CA LYS A 8 -27.56 -5.82 -20.52
C LYS A 8 -26.82 -5.61 -19.21
N THR A 9 -25.70 -6.29 -19.06
CA THR A 9 -24.78 -6.05 -17.95
C THR A 9 -24.05 -4.71 -18.14
N ARG A 10 -23.53 -4.17 -17.04
CA ARG A 10 -22.73 -2.92 -17.06
C ARG A 10 -21.51 -3.02 -17.99
N ILE A 11 -20.90 -4.20 -18.08
CA ILE A 11 -19.74 -4.46 -18.95
C ILE A 11 -20.16 -4.40 -20.42
N GLU A 12 -21.18 -5.16 -20.81
CA GLU A 12 -21.67 -5.19 -22.20
C GLU A 12 -22.10 -3.80 -22.68
N VAL A 13 -22.75 -3.01 -21.82
CA VAL A 13 -23.12 -1.63 -22.14
C VAL A 13 -21.87 -0.79 -22.43
N CYS A 14 -20.85 -0.85 -21.59
CA CYS A 14 -19.61 -0.09 -21.79
C CYS A 14 -18.84 -0.52 -23.04
N GLU A 15 -18.80 -1.81 -23.34
CA GLU A 15 -18.19 -2.34 -24.56
C GLU A 15 -18.91 -1.84 -25.81
N LEU A 16 -20.23 -1.91 -25.84
CA LEU A 16 -21.03 -1.43 -26.98
C LEU A 16 -20.88 0.08 -27.20
N LEU A 17 -20.89 0.87 -26.12
CA LEU A 17 -20.68 2.32 -26.19
C LEU A 17 -19.24 2.65 -26.63
N GLY A 18 -18.24 1.97 -26.07
CA GLY A 18 -16.84 2.11 -26.45
C GLY A 18 -16.59 1.77 -27.93
N GLY A 19 -17.21 0.71 -28.44
CA GLY A 19 -17.17 0.33 -29.86
C GLY A 19 -17.81 1.38 -30.78
N ALA A 20 -18.74 2.17 -30.27
CA ALA A 20 -19.33 3.32 -30.97
C ALA A 20 -18.53 4.63 -30.80
N GLY A 21 -17.37 4.59 -30.12
CA GLY A 21 -16.54 5.77 -29.85
C GLY A 21 -17.02 6.64 -28.69
N ILE A 22 -17.97 6.14 -27.88
CA ILE A 22 -18.50 6.86 -26.71
C ILE A 22 -17.70 6.44 -25.47
N PRO A 23 -16.99 7.37 -24.79
CA PRO A 23 -16.22 7.04 -23.59
C PRO A 23 -17.18 6.65 -22.47
N SER A 24 -17.02 5.43 -21.98
CA SER A 24 -17.80 4.91 -20.86
C SER A 24 -16.99 3.85 -20.11
N GLY A 25 -17.27 3.69 -18.82
CA GLY A 25 -16.63 2.70 -17.97
C GLY A 25 -17.61 2.17 -16.93
N PRO A 26 -17.52 0.89 -16.55
CA PRO A 26 -18.41 0.32 -15.56
C PRO A 26 -18.13 0.93 -14.19
N VAL A 27 -19.19 1.18 -13.42
CA VAL A 27 -19.04 1.53 -12.00
C VAL A 27 -18.74 0.26 -11.22
N PHE A 28 -17.54 0.12 -10.68
CA PHE A 28 -17.13 -1.03 -9.87
C PHE A 28 -17.32 -0.78 -8.38
N THR A 29 -17.68 -1.86 -7.69
CA THR A 29 -17.65 -1.96 -6.23
C THR A 29 -16.23 -2.25 -5.73
N PRO A 30 -15.91 -2.01 -4.45
CA PRO A 30 -14.56 -2.26 -3.94
C PRO A 30 -14.04 -3.69 -4.18
N PRO A 31 -14.82 -4.78 -3.99
CA PRO A 31 -14.35 -6.13 -4.30
C PRO A 31 -14.07 -6.36 -5.80
N GLU A 32 -14.88 -5.75 -6.68
CA GLU A 32 -14.66 -5.80 -8.13
C GLU A 32 -13.34 -5.08 -8.50
N VAL A 33 -13.03 -3.94 -7.86
CA VAL A 33 -11.75 -3.23 -8.08
C VAL A 33 -10.55 -4.04 -7.58
N ILE A 34 -10.65 -4.67 -6.40
CA ILE A 34 -9.56 -5.47 -5.82
C ILE A 34 -9.17 -6.64 -6.73
N THR A 35 -10.14 -7.23 -7.43
CA THR A 35 -9.93 -8.40 -8.30
C THR A 35 -9.77 -8.04 -9.78
N ASP A 36 -9.77 -6.75 -10.12
CA ASP A 36 -9.71 -6.28 -11.49
C ASP A 36 -8.33 -6.57 -12.14
N PRO A 37 -8.29 -7.18 -13.33
CA PRO A 37 -7.03 -7.52 -14.00
C PRO A 37 -6.15 -6.31 -14.32
N HIS A 38 -6.73 -5.16 -14.63
CA HIS A 38 -5.98 -3.94 -14.94
C HIS A 38 -5.36 -3.34 -13.66
N VAL A 39 -6.12 -3.28 -12.57
CA VAL A 39 -5.61 -2.88 -11.23
C VAL A 39 -4.44 -3.77 -10.81
N ARG A 40 -4.59 -5.09 -10.97
CA ARG A 40 -3.53 -6.06 -10.62
C ARG A 40 -2.30 -5.93 -11.50
N ALA A 41 -2.47 -5.82 -12.82
CA ALA A 41 -1.35 -5.69 -13.76
C ALA A 41 -0.51 -4.42 -13.51
N HIS A 42 -1.12 -3.41 -12.92
CA HIS A 42 -0.47 -2.15 -12.59
C HIS A 42 -0.07 -2.03 -11.11
N ASN A 43 -0.11 -3.10 -10.30
CA ASN A 43 0.23 -3.03 -8.87
C ASN A 43 -0.47 -1.83 -8.17
N MET A 44 -1.74 -1.59 -8.51
CA MET A 44 -2.50 -0.44 -7.98
C MET A 44 -3.01 -0.71 -6.56
N ILE A 45 -3.05 -1.98 -6.16
CA ILE A 45 -3.28 -2.44 -4.80
C ILE A 45 -2.14 -3.40 -4.48
N VAL A 46 -1.45 -3.15 -3.39
CA VAL A 46 -0.30 -3.94 -2.94
C VAL A 46 -0.59 -4.53 -1.56
N GLU A 47 0.07 -5.65 -1.29
CA GLU A 47 -0.09 -6.43 -0.07
C GLU A 47 1.03 -6.10 0.91
N VAL A 48 0.67 -5.59 2.09
CA VAL A 48 1.60 -5.30 3.17
C VAL A 48 1.45 -6.34 4.28
N PRO A 49 2.54 -6.99 4.73
CA PRO A 49 2.50 -7.92 5.85
C PRO A 49 1.99 -7.27 7.13
N ARG A 50 1.22 -8.03 7.92
CA ARG A 50 0.71 -7.60 9.23
C ARG A 50 1.66 -8.01 10.35
N THR A 51 1.56 -7.32 11.47
CA THR A 51 2.29 -7.64 12.71
C THR A 51 1.41 -8.22 13.82
N ASP A 52 0.10 -8.32 13.61
CA ASP A 52 -0.87 -8.76 14.62
C ASP A 52 -1.14 -10.27 14.59
N GLY A 53 -0.26 -11.05 13.94
CA GLY A 53 -0.37 -12.51 13.85
C GLY A 53 -1.42 -13.01 12.84
N VAL A 54 -2.07 -12.12 12.09
CA VAL A 54 -3.00 -12.49 11.02
C VAL A 54 -2.22 -12.75 9.72
N GLU A 55 -2.41 -13.94 9.13
CA GLU A 55 -1.68 -14.34 7.92
C GLU A 55 -2.06 -13.52 6.68
N GLN A 56 -3.30 -13.04 6.59
CA GLN A 56 -3.76 -12.27 5.43
C GLN A 56 -3.12 -10.87 5.45
N PRO A 57 -2.54 -10.39 4.34
CA PRO A 57 -1.94 -9.07 4.29
C PRO A 57 -2.99 -7.96 4.34
N VAL A 58 -2.55 -6.74 4.65
CA VAL A 58 -3.36 -5.52 4.47
C VAL A 58 -3.23 -5.09 3.01
N LEU A 59 -4.37 -4.84 2.38
CA LEU A 59 -4.40 -4.22 1.05
C LEU A 59 -4.26 -2.71 1.19
N VAL A 60 -3.25 -2.14 0.54
CA VAL A 60 -3.03 -0.69 0.50
C VAL A 60 -2.92 -0.22 -0.95
N PRO A 61 -3.27 1.06 -1.25
CA PRO A 61 -3.03 1.63 -2.57
C PRO A 61 -1.53 1.60 -2.91
N GLY A 62 -1.19 1.08 -4.08
CA GLY A 62 0.16 1.16 -4.63
C GLY A 62 0.48 2.53 -5.22
N ASN A 63 1.70 2.70 -5.72
CA ASN A 63 2.10 3.94 -6.40
C ASN A 63 1.31 4.12 -7.71
N PRO A 64 0.53 5.20 -7.89
CA PRO A 64 -0.25 5.41 -9.11
C PRO A 64 0.60 5.80 -10.33
N VAL A 65 1.87 6.19 -10.14
CA VAL A 65 2.76 6.66 -11.21
C VAL A 65 3.85 5.62 -11.48
N LYS A 66 3.79 4.99 -12.65
CA LYS A 66 4.75 3.96 -13.06
C LYS A 66 5.93 4.57 -13.82
N LEU A 67 7.14 4.36 -13.30
CA LEU A 67 8.38 4.84 -13.89
C LEU A 67 9.22 3.66 -14.37
N SER A 68 9.48 3.58 -15.67
CA SER A 68 10.19 2.43 -16.27
C SER A 68 11.61 2.22 -15.74
N ALA A 69 12.24 3.27 -15.19
CA ALA A 69 13.60 3.24 -14.65
C ALA A 69 13.66 3.09 -13.12
N VAL A 70 12.51 3.03 -12.42
CA VAL A 70 12.46 2.94 -10.97
C VAL A 70 11.66 1.69 -10.59
N ALA A 71 12.30 0.78 -9.87
CA ALA A 71 11.61 -0.37 -9.31
C ALA A 71 10.64 0.07 -8.20
N GLU A 72 9.49 -0.60 -8.11
CA GLU A 72 8.54 -0.45 -7.01
C GLU A 72 8.76 -1.56 -5.97
N GLY A 73 8.48 -1.26 -4.70
CA GLY A 73 8.64 -2.20 -3.59
C GLY A 73 10.11 -2.56 -3.26
N PRO A 74 10.34 -3.59 -2.41
CA PRO A 74 9.33 -4.42 -1.75
C PRO A 74 8.51 -3.64 -0.71
N GLU A 75 7.24 -3.99 -0.58
CA GLU A 75 6.38 -3.44 0.47
C GLU A 75 6.70 -4.13 1.80
N THR A 76 7.21 -3.35 2.76
CA THR A 76 7.47 -3.84 4.11
C THR A 76 6.35 -3.46 5.06
N ARG A 77 6.27 -4.14 6.20
CA ARG A 77 5.35 -3.73 7.26
C ARG A 77 5.63 -2.29 7.69
N MET A 78 4.60 -1.65 8.24
CA MET A 78 4.77 -0.35 8.88
C MET A 78 5.70 -0.49 10.09
N PRO A 79 6.63 0.44 10.30
CA PRO A 79 7.52 0.41 11.45
C PRO A 79 6.74 0.70 12.73
N TRP A 80 7.20 0.11 13.83
CA TRP A 80 6.74 0.45 15.17
C TRP A 80 7.29 1.80 15.61
N VAL A 81 6.65 2.40 16.61
CA VAL A 81 7.14 3.62 17.23
C VAL A 81 8.51 3.35 17.84
N GLY A 82 9.52 4.04 17.35
CA GLY A 82 10.89 3.95 17.86
C GLY A 82 11.72 2.78 17.33
N GLU A 83 11.20 1.98 16.40
CA GLU A 83 11.87 0.77 15.88
C GLU A 83 13.29 1.04 15.35
N HIS A 84 13.46 2.14 14.60
CA HIS A 84 14.73 2.48 13.97
C HIS A 84 15.54 3.55 14.74
N THR A 85 15.12 3.94 15.96
CA THR A 85 15.76 5.03 16.70
C THR A 85 17.25 4.79 16.93
N ALA A 86 17.61 3.59 17.41
CA ALA A 86 19.02 3.25 17.67
C ALA A 86 19.85 3.22 16.38
N GLU A 87 19.34 2.58 15.31
CA GLU A 87 20.01 2.52 14.00
C GLU A 87 20.31 3.93 13.45
N VAL A 88 19.32 4.82 13.49
CA VAL A 88 19.46 6.19 12.98
C VAL A 88 20.46 6.98 13.83
N PHE A 89 20.43 6.86 15.15
CA PHE A 89 21.33 7.63 16.01
C PHE A 89 22.78 7.14 15.90
N HIS A 90 22.98 5.83 15.77
CA HIS A 90 24.29 5.25 15.42
C HIS A 90 24.78 5.79 14.08
N ARG A 91 23.96 5.67 13.03
CA ARG A 91 24.39 5.98 11.65
C ARG A 91 24.58 7.47 11.40
N GLU A 92 23.64 8.29 11.85
CA GLU A 92 23.59 9.72 11.50
C GLU A 92 24.31 10.60 12.53
N LEU A 93 24.34 10.21 13.81
CA LEU A 93 24.93 11.00 14.89
C LEU A 93 26.21 10.37 15.47
N GLY A 94 26.52 9.11 15.14
CA GLY A 94 27.70 8.42 15.64
C GLY A 94 27.67 8.13 17.14
N LEU A 95 26.48 8.13 17.76
CA LEU A 95 26.32 7.84 19.17
C LEU A 95 26.54 6.35 19.43
N ASN A 96 27.22 6.01 20.51
CA ASN A 96 27.43 4.63 20.93
C ASN A 96 26.30 4.12 21.85
N ASP A 97 26.30 2.82 22.15
CA ASP A 97 25.24 2.18 22.95
C ASP A 97 25.09 2.79 24.36
N ALA A 98 26.20 3.21 24.99
CA ALA A 98 26.15 3.81 26.33
C ALA A 98 25.51 5.21 26.31
N GLU A 99 25.75 5.99 25.26
CA GLU A 99 25.10 7.28 25.05
C GLU A 99 23.59 7.11 24.78
N LEU A 100 23.21 6.08 24.02
CA LEU A 100 21.81 5.75 23.78
C LEU A 100 21.08 5.28 25.04
N GLU A 101 21.71 4.43 25.86
CA GLU A 101 21.17 4.03 27.16
C GLU A 101 20.96 5.21 28.08
N GLN A 102 21.89 6.16 28.10
CA GLN A 102 21.76 7.39 28.89
C GLN A 102 20.55 8.21 28.41
N LEU A 103 20.41 8.43 27.10
CA LEU A 103 19.26 9.15 26.53
C LEU A 103 17.92 8.45 26.80
N ALA A 104 17.90 7.12 26.78
CA ALA A 104 16.71 6.34 27.13
C ALA A 104 16.38 6.48 28.63
N SER A 105 17.39 6.41 29.51
CA SER A 105 17.23 6.60 30.95
C SER A 105 16.74 8.01 31.30
N ASP A 106 17.18 9.02 30.56
CA ASP A 106 16.77 10.41 30.72
C ASP A 106 15.37 10.68 30.13
N GLY A 107 14.73 9.68 29.50
CA GLY A 107 13.41 9.79 28.90
C GLY A 107 13.38 10.62 27.61
N VAL A 108 14.55 10.87 27.01
CA VAL A 108 14.68 11.64 25.75
C VAL A 108 14.26 10.80 24.55
N ILE A 109 14.59 9.51 24.56
CA ILE A 109 14.17 8.54 23.55
C ILE A 109 13.46 7.35 24.19
N SER A 110 12.59 6.70 23.44
CA SER A 110 12.03 5.41 23.86
C SER A 110 13.13 4.34 23.89
N ALA A 111 13.11 3.46 24.88
CA ALA A 111 14.02 2.32 24.93
C ALA A 111 13.90 1.48 23.63
N PRO A 112 15.02 0.98 23.08
CA PRO A 112 15.01 0.16 21.88
C PRO A 112 14.11 -1.06 22.13
N THR A 113 13.00 -1.11 21.41
CA THR A 113 11.96 -2.11 21.63
C THR A 113 12.37 -3.36 20.84
N ALA A 114 12.93 -4.36 21.53
CA ALA A 114 13.11 -5.69 20.95
C ALA A 114 11.76 -6.42 20.98
N ASP A 115 11.14 -6.55 19.79
CA ASP A 115 9.95 -7.34 19.48
C ASP A 115 8.74 -7.21 20.45
N GLN A 116 7.74 -6.43 20.00
CA GLN A 116 6.33 -6.64 20.35
C GLN A 116 5.58 -7.22 19.16
#